data_AF-A0A0R2CMX2-F1
#
_entry.id   AF-A0A0R2CMX2-F1
#
_cell.length_a   1.000
_cell.length_b   1.000
_cell.length_c   1.000
_cell.angle_alpha   90.00
_cell.angle_beta   90.00
_cell.angle_gamma   90.00
#
_symmetry.space_group_name_H-M   'P 1'
#
loop_
_entity.id
_entity.type
_entity.pdbx_description
1 polymer ?
#
loop_
_entity_poly.entity_id
_entity_poly.type
_entity_poly.pdbx_seq_one_letter_code
_entity_poly.pdbx_strand_id
1 'polypeptide(L)'
;MKARVRKIFLGITLTLLTIMIVGCSSENNGQSSDSSMSTQQVKSHYADALEYLDKGASRQAYRELGEIIKSKSATKKIKDLYDNLGNLLTAKRAVTESNLSLANEKLQKLSEIKSPDKLVEQITAVQKEYQAVKLAKIYYDETLAYYNAGKYSEAGGSLQVLMALSNKYQAVASYQEKVKGYQQKIATAQNQSQAAETSSANYKASSGYTNARSSKIVSSTYASQTGNSISSATNSQVSSVVAEVTNDQVLTKFRAVTGIPQEAGDQYYVTKIDDSTYQIEIRHTSPDNVNVSNLKGMYKYNYSTGKVQKADEITGEYVNIN
;
A
#
# COMPACT_ATOMS: atom_id res chain seq x y z
N MET A 1 36.04 -33.32 -8.34
CA MET A 1 36.14 -33.35 -6.86
C MET A 1 35.53 -32.07 -6.30
N LYS A 2 34.82 -32.17 -5.17
CA LYS A 2 34.06 -31.14 -4.42
C LYS A 2 32.58 -31.03 -4.79
N ALA A 3 31.82 -32.00 -4.28
CA ALA A 3 30.40 -31.89 -4.02
C ALA A 3 30.14 -30.84 -2.93
N ARG A 4 29.13 -29.99 -3.11
CA ARG A 4 28.57 -29.15 -2.05
C ARG A 4 27.19 -29.68 -1.67
N VAL A 5 27.12 -30.20 -0.46
CA VAL A 5 25.96 -30.80 0.19
C VAL A 5 24.91 -29.71 0.47
N ARG A 6 23.70 -29.91 -0.05
CA ARG A 6 22.48 -29.22 0.38
C ARG A 6 22.10 -29.74 1.76
N LYS A 7 21.89 -28.87 2.74
CA LYS A 7 21.23 -29.22 4.00
C LYS A 7 19.75 -28.85 3.93
N ILE A 8 18.95 -29.86 4.20
CA ILE A 8 17.49 -29.93 4.13
C ILE A 8 16.89 -29.41 5.44
N PHE A 9 15.79 -28.68 5.31
CA PHE A 9 14.82 -28.40 6.37
C PHE A 9 14.20 -29.70 6.89
N LEU A 10 14.22 -29.94 8.20
CA LEU A 10 13.24 -30.80 8.88
C LEU A 10 13.28 -30.52 10.39
N GLY A 11 12.12 -30.24 11.00
CA GLY A 11 12.02 -30.04 12.45
C GLY A 11 10.64 -29.56 12.91
N ILE A 12 9.64 -30.45 12.80
CA ILE A 12 8.34 -30.37 13.47
C ILE A 12 8.51 -30.90 14.91
N THR A 13 8.00 -30.19 15.91
CA THR A 13 7.53 -30.76 17.21
C THR A 13 6.60 -29.73 17.86
N LEU A 14 5.29 -29.82 17.67
CA LEU A 14 4.31 -30.58 18.46
C LEU A 14 4.23 -30.15 19.93
N THR A 15 3.28 -29.26 20.18
CA THR A 15 2.70 -28.87 21.46
C THR A 15 2.15 -30.06 22.24
N LEU A 16 2.54 -30.17 23.52
CA LEU A 16 1.84 -30.91 24.56
C LEU A 16 1.63 -29.95 25.74
N LEU A 17 0.45 -29.34 25.80
CA LEU A 17 -0.02 -28.57 26.94
C LEU A 17 -0.91 -29.51 27.76
N THR A 18 -0.41 -29.92 28.93
CA THR A 18 -1.13 -30.81 29.85
C THR A 18 -2.18 -30.03 30.64
N ILE A 19 -3.39 -30.57 30.65
CA ILE A 19 -4.51 -30.20 31.52
C ILE A 19 -4.31 -30.93 32.84
N MET A 20 -4.34 -30.20 33.96
CA MET A 20 -4.71 -30.74 35.27
C MET A 20 -5.74 -29.80 35.88
N ILE A 21 -6.96 -30.30 36.02
CA ILE A 21 -8.07 -29.69 36.77
C ILE A 21 -8.10 -30.37 38.14
N VAL A 22 -8.59 -29.58 39.11
CA VAL A 22 -9.22 -29.93 40.39
C VAL A 22 -8.39 -29.52 41.61
N GLY A 23 -8.79 -28.37 42.15
CA GLY A 23 -8.61 -27.97 43.54
C GLY A 23 -9.88 -27.23 43.97
N CYS A 24 -10.49 -27.68 45.07
CA CYS A 24 -11.87 -27.48 45.49
C CYS A 24 -12.40 -26.04 45.54
N SER A 25 -13.69 -25.96 45.26
CA SER A 25 -14.59 -24.85 45.58
C SER A 25 -14.58 -24.49 47.06
N SER A 26 -14.28 -23.22 47.35
CA SER A 26 -14.83 -22.53 48.50
C SER A 26 -15.72 -21.43 47.95
N GLU A 27 -17.04 -21.59 48.11
CA GLU A 27 -18.01 -20.52 47.92
C GLU A 27 -17.69 -19.42 48.92
N ASN A 28 -16.87 -18.46 48.49
CA ASN A 28 -16.74 -17.21 49.19
C ASN A 28 -17.78 -16.27 48.60
N ASN A 29 -18.90 -16.14 49.31
CA ASN A 29 -19.94 -15.17 49.07
C ASN A 29 -19.39 -13.77 49.42
N GLY A 30 -18.46 -13.31 48.59
CA GLY A 30 -17.81 -12.02 48.69
C GLY A 30 -18.62 -10.99 47.92
N GLN A 31 -19.58 -10.42 48.63
CA GLN A 31 -20.19 -9.10 48.40
C GLN A 31 -19.24 -8.22 47.55
N SER A 32 -19.61 -7.97 46.29
CA SER A 32 -18.86 -7.07 45.41
C SER A 32 -18.90 -5.67 46.01
N SER A 33 -17.93 -5.36 46.85
CA SER A 33 -17.67 -3.99 47.28
C SER A 33 -17.29 -3.21 46.03
N ASP A 34 -18.21 -2.37 45.57
CA ASP A 34 -18.02 -1.38 44.51
C ASP A 34 -16.99 -0.36 45.01
N SER A 35 -15.71 -0.75 45.06
CA SER A 35 -14.65 0.07 45.64
C SER A 35 -14.18 1.07 44.59
N SER A 36 -14.71 2.29 44.70
CA SER A 36 -14.22 3.43 43.93
C SER A 36 -12.74 3.67 44.24
N MET A 37 -11.93 3.90 43.22
CA MET A 37 -10.56 4.34 43.41
C MET A 37 -10.52 5.74 44.03
N SER A 38 -9.56 5.97 44.92
CA SER A 38 -9.29 7.32 45.43
C SER A 38 -8.79 8.22 44.30
N THR A 39 -8.97 9.54 44.48
CA THR A 39 -8.49 10.55 43.52
C THR A 39 -6.98 10.42 43.24
N GLN A 40 -6.18 10.06 44.24
CA GLN A 40 -4.74 9.91 44.08
C GLN A 40 -4.39 8.68 43.23
N GLN A 41 -5.10 7.56 43.42
CA GLN A 41 -4.93 6.36 42.59
C GLN A 41 -5.32 6.64 41.14
N VAL A 42 -6.44 7.32 40.90
CA VAL A 42 -6.88 7.72 39.55
C VAL A 42 -5.82 8.58 38.86
N LYS A 43 -5.23 9.55 39.58
CA LYS A 43 -4.14 10.40 39.04
C LYS A 43 -2.90 9.58 38.69
N SER A 44 -2.52 8.63 39.54
CA SER A 44 -1.36 7.75 39.30
C SER A 44 -1.53 6.93 38.03
N HIS A 45 -2.60 6.13 37.94
CA HIS A 45 -2.86 5.29 36.76
C HIS A 45 -2.97 6.11 35.47
N TYR A 46 -3.56 7.30 35.54
CA TYR A 46 -3.63 8.18 34.38
C TYR A 46 -2.26 8.71 33.96
N ALA A 47 -1.38 9.05 34.92
CA ALA A 47 0.00 9.45 34.63
C ALA A 47 0.81 8.29 34.03
N ASP A 48 0.69 7.09 34.60
CA ASP A 48 1.35 5.88 34.10
C ASP A 48 0.89 5.55 32.66
N ALA A 49 -0.39 5.73 32.37
CA ALA A 49 -0.93 5.55 31.02
C ALA A 49 -0.30 6.53 30.01
N LEU A 50 -0.10 7.80 30.40
CA LEU A 50 0.58 8.78 29.56
C LEU A 50 2.06 8.44 29.37
N GLU A 51 2.75 7.99 30.42
CA GLU A 51 4.14 7.55 30.32
C GLU A 51 4.29 6.33 29.39
N TYR A 52 3.37 5.36 29.46
CA TYR A 52 3.34 4.26 28.51
C TYR A 52 3.08 4.74 27.09
N LEU A 53 2.19 5.70 26.89
CA LEU A 53 1.93 6.27 25.58
C LEU A 53 3.18 6.96 25.01
N ASP A 54 3.93 7.69 25.85
CA ASP A 54 5.19 8.35 25.47
C ASP A 54 6.25 7.35 25.01
N LYS A 55 6.24 6.14 25.58
CA LYS A 55 7.09 5.00 25.19
C LYS A 55 6.55 4.20 23.99
N GLY A 56 5.43 4.61 23.38
CA GLY A 56 4.78 3.86 22.30
C GLY A 56 4.06 2.58 22.76
N ALA A 57 3.88 2.40 24.06
CA ALA A 57 3.33 1.22 24.70
C ALA A 57 1.78 1.31 24.85
N SER A 58 1.07 1.52 23.74
CA SER A 58 -0.38 1.74 23.72
C SER A 58 -1.22 0.63 24.39
N ARG A 59 -0.73 -0.62 24.40
CA ARG A 59 -1.43 -1.72 25.10
C ARG A 59 -1.35 -1.57 26.61
N GLN A 60 -0.21 -1.15 27.14
CA GLN A 60 -0.03 -0.90 28.56
C GLN A 60 -0.84 0.32 28.99
N ALA A 61 -0.79 1.42 28.22
CA ALA A 61 -1.62 2.59 28.45
C ALA A 61 -3.12 2.24 28.50
N TYR A 62 -3.60 1.42 27.56
CA TYR A 62 -5.00 0.96 27.55
C TYR A 62 -5.37 0.14 28.79
N ARG A 63 -4.45 -0.72 29.26
CA ARG A 63 -4.67 -1.53 30.47
C ARG A 63 -4.75 -0.66 31.73
N GLU A 64 -3.85 0.29 31.90
CA GLU A 64 -3.86 1.22 33.05
C GLU A 64 -5.16 2.01 33.14
N LEU A 65 -5.61 2.58 32.02
CA LEU A 65 -6.89 3.28 31.99
C LEU A 65 -8.06 2.33 32.25
N GLY A 66 -7.96 1.08 31.80
CA GLY A 66 -8.96 0.04 32.06
C GLY A 66 -9.20 -0.23 33.54
N GLU A 67 -8.17 -0.13 34.39
CA GLU A 67 -8.33 -0.28 35.85
C GLU A 67 -9.15 0.87 36.45
N ILE A 68 -8.99 2.09 35.95
CA ILE A 68 -9.81 3.25 36.32
C ILE A 68 -11.26 3.08 35.84
N ILE A 69 -11.45 2.52 34.63
CA ILE A 69 -12.78 2.27 34.06
C ILE A 69 -13.54 1.23 34.89
N LYS A 70 -12.89 0.12 35.26
CA LYS A 70 -13.49 -0.95 36.07
C LYS A 70 -13.94 -0.48 37.46
N SER A 71 -13.17 0.43 38.08
CA SER A 71 -13.51 1.02 39.38
C SER A 71 -14.59 2.11 39.32
N LYS A 72 -15.20 2.34 38.14
CA LYS A 72 -16.23 3.37 37.88
C LYS A 72 -15.80 4.79 38.27
N SER A 73 -14.51 5.03 38.43
CA SER A 73 -13.93 6.30 38.91
C SER A 73 -13.42 7.19 37.76
N ALA A 74 -13.65 6.78 36.52
CA ALA A 74 -13.15 7.44 35.33
C ALA A 74 -13.91 8.74 34.98
N THR A 75 -13.15 9.81 34.78
CA THR A 75 -13.66 11.07 34.19
C THR A 75 -13.95 10.89 32.70
N LYS A 76 -14.66 11.86 32.09
CA LYS A 76 -14.89 11.87 30.63
C LYS A 76 -13.57 11.80 29.84
N LYS A 77 -12.56 12.58 30.24
CA LYS A 77 -11.24 12.59 29.61
C LYS A 77 -10.58 11.21 29.60
N ILE A 78 -10.70 10.47 30.70
CA ILE A 78 -10.14 9.12 30.84
C ILE A 78 -10.88 8.13 29.94
N LYS A 79 -12.22 8.21 29.90
CA LYS A 79 -13.05 7.38 29.01
C LYS A 79 -12.72 7.63 27.54
N ASP A 80 -12.67 8.90 27.13
CA ASP A 80 -12.33 9.29 25.77
C ASP A 80 -10.94 8.74 25.37
N LEU A 81 -9.92 8.86 26.24
CA LEU A 81 -8.59 8.33 25.95
C LEU A 81 -8.56 6.79 25.89
N TYR A 82 -9.30 6.11 26.78
CA TYR A 82 -9.45 4.66 26.76
C TYR A 82 -10.07 4.17 25.46
N ASP A 83 -11.18 4.78 25.03
CA ASP A 83 -11.88 4.43 23.79
C ASP A 83 -11.01 4.69 22.55
N ASN A 84 -10.29 5.82 22.52
CA ASN A 84 -9.36 6.14 21.44
C ASN A 84 -8.21 5.12 21.35
N LEU A 85 -7.65 4.70 22.49
CA LEU A 85 -6.63 3.65 22.52
C LEU A 85 -7.19 2.29 22.06
N GLY A 86 -8.43 1.97 22.43
CA GLY A 86 -9.12 0.77 21.94
C GLY A 86 -9.29 0.79 20.41
N ASN A 87 -9.71 1.92 19.84
CA ASN A 87 -9.80 2.11 18.39
C ASN A 87 -8.42 2.02 17.73
N LEU A 88 -7.37 2.63 18.29
CA LEU A 88 -6.01 2.59 17.74
C LEU A 88 -5.46 1.15 17.71
N LEU A 89 -5.60 0.42 18.81
CA LEU A 89 -5.15 -0.97 18.90
C LEU A 89 -5.91 -1.88 17.93
N THR A 90 -7.21 -1.65 17.76
CA THR A 90 -8.03 -2.38 16.80
C THR A 90 -7.64 -2.05 15.36
N ALA A 91 -7.43 -0.77 15.03
CA ALA A 91 -6.94 -0.34 13.73
C ALA A 91 -5.59 -0.99 13.40
N LYS A 92 -4.62 -0.92 14.32
CA LYS A 92 -3.30 -1.52 14.14
C LYS A 92 -3.38 -3.02 13.83
N ARG A 93 -4.20 -3.77 14.60
CA ARG A 93 -4.43 -5.19 14.36
C ARG A 93 -5.07 -5.44 13.00
N ALA A 94 -6.13 -4.70 12.67
CA ALA A 94 -6.84 -4.84 11.41
C ALA A 94 -5.93 -4.57 10.20
N VAL A 95 -5.03 -3.58 10.27
CA VAL A 95 -4.01 -3.33 9.23
C VAL A 95 -3.05 -4.51 9.08
N THR A 96 -2.53 -5.06 10.19
CA THR A 96 -1.66 -6.25 10.15
C THR A 96 -2.37 -7.48 9.56
N GLU A 97 -3.66 -7.65 9.86
CA GLU A 97 -4.52 -8.73 9.34
C GLU A 97 -5.04 -8.45 7.91
N SER A 98 -4.66 -7.32 7.30
CA SER A 98 -5.17 -6.84 6.00
C SER A 98 -6.70 -6.65 5.94
N ASN A 99 -7.37 -6.49 7.08
CA ASN A 99 -8.77 -6.13 7.17
C ASN A 99 -8.94 -4.60 7.01
N LEU A 100 -8.83 -4.14 5.77
CA LEU A 100 -8.84 -2.71 5.43
C LEU A 100 -10.17 -2.01 5.74
N SER A 101 -11.29 -2.72 5.70
CA SER A 101 -12.61 -2.15 6.03
C SER A 101 -12.68 -1.79 7.52
N LEU A 102 -12.34 -2.74 8.39
CA LEU A 102 -12.30 -2.50 9.83
C LEU A 102 -11.25 -1.46 10.22
N ALA A 103 -10.06 -1.53 9.60
CA ALA A 103 -9.01 -0.54 9.82
C ALA A 103 -9.49 0.88 9.50
N ASN A 104 -10.13 1.07 8.34
CA ASN A 104 -10.68 2.35 7.93
C ASN A 104 -11.76 2.85 8.89
N GLU A 105 -12.71 1.99 9.28
CA GLU A 105 -13.77 2.34 10.24
C GLU A 105 -13.17 2.89 11.55
N LYS A 106 -12.13 2.24 12.09
CA LYS A 106 -11.49 2.69 13.33
C LYS A 106 -10.63 3.94 13.13
N LEU A 107 -9.94 4.07 12.01
CA LEU A 107 -9.14 5.27 11.69
C LEU A 107 -10.02 6.51 11.47
N GLN A 108 -11.21 6.35 10.90
CA GLN A 108 -12.18 7.45 10.77
C GLN A 108 -12.60 7.99 12.15
N LYS A 109 -12.85 7.11 13.13
CA LYS A 109 -13.15 7.52 14.52
C LYS A 109 -11.99 8.27 15.19
N LEU A 110 -10.77 8.08 14.69
CA LEU A 110 -9.55 8.70 15.22
C LEU A 110 -9.13 9.98 14.47
N SER A 111 -9.80 10.32 13.37
CA SER A 111 -9.37 11.38 12.45
C SER A 111 -9.41 12.80 13.04
N GLU A 112 -10.27 13.03 14.03
CA GLU A 112 -10.44 14.34 14.68
C GLU A 112 -9.64 14.47 16.00
N ILE A 113 -8.94 13.41 16.42
CA ILE A 113 -8.20 13.41 17.69
C ILE A 113 -6.93 14.26 17.55
N LYS A 114 -6.82 15.29 18.41
CA LYS A 114 -5.70 16.24 18.41
C LYS A 114 -4.82 16.17 19.65
N SER A 115 -5.17 15.34 20.63
CA SER A 115 -4.45 15.23 21.91
C SER A 115 -4.75 13.89 22.58
N PRO A 116 -3.81 13.32 23.36
CA PRO A 116 -2.42 13.75 23.54
C PRO A 116 -1.56 13.57 22.28
N ASP A 117 -0.51 14.38 22.13
CA ASP A 117 0.34 14.40 20.91
C ASP A 117 0.92 13.03 20.57
N LYS A 118 1.33 12.26 21.60
CA LYS A 118 1.85 10.90 21.41
C LYS A 118 0.82 9.88 20.94
N LEU A 119 -0.46 10.13 21.20
CA LEU A 119 -1.54 9.34 20.60
C LEU A 119 -1.69 9.70 19.12
N VAL A 120 -1.69 11.00 18.78
CA VAL A 120 -1.78 11.50 17.40
C VAL A 120 -0.62 10.98 16.55
N GLU A 121 0.60 10.96 17.11
CA GLU A 121 1.78 10.39 16.46
C GLU A 121 1.57 8.91 16.08
N GLN A 122 1.02 8.11 17.01
CA GLN A 122 0.74 6.69 16.76
C GLN A 122 -0.42 6.47 15.79
N ILE A 123 -1.49 7.28 15.86
CA ILE A 123 -2.58 7.28 14.88
C ILE A 123 -2.01 7.54 13.48
N THR A 124 -1.17 8.56 13.34
CA THR A 124 -0.52 8.92 12.07
C THR A 124 0.36 7.78 11.54
N ALA A 125 1.09 7.09 12.42
CA ALA A 125 1.90 5.94 12.03
C ALA A 125 1.03 4.78 11.49
N VAL A 126 -0.09 4.46 12.16
CA VAL A 126 -1.04 3.43 11.70
C VAL A 126 -1.75 3.86 10.41
N GLN A 127 -2.08 5.13 10.24
CA GLN A 127 -2.65 5.66 8.99
C GLN A 127 -1.68 5.49 7.81
N LYS A 128 -0.38 5.75 8.02
CA LYS A 128 0.66 5.51 6.99
C LYS A 128 0.79 4.03 6.64
N GLU A 129 0.76 3.15 7.65
CA GLU A 129 0.76 1.70 7.42
C GLU A 129 -0.48 1.25 6.65
N TYR A 130 -1.66 1.72 7.05
CA TYR A 130 -2.92 1.45 6.36
C TYR A 130 -2.86 1.81 4.88
N GLN A 131 -2.36 3.02 4.54
CA GLN A 131 -2.26 3.45 3.15
C GLN A 131 -1.26 2.58 2.34
N ALA A 132 -0.13 2.20 2.94
CA ALA A 132 0.81 1.28 2.30
C ALA A 132 0.20 -0.11 2.04
N VAL A 133 -0.55 -0.66 3.00
CA VAL A 133 -1.23 -1.96 2.85
C VAL A 133 -2.38 -1.89 1.85
N LYS A 134 -3.15 -0.80 1.83
CA LYS A 134 -4.20 -0.54 0.83
C LYS A 134 -3.61 -0.52 -0.57
N LEU A 135 -2.53 0.22 -0.77
CA LEU A 135 -1.84 0.28 -2.06
C LEU A 135 -1.28 -1.08 -2.48
N ALA A 136 -0.65 -1.82 -1.55
CA ALA A 136 -0.15 -3.16 -1.82
C ALA A 136 -1.27 -4.13 -2.22
N LYS A 137 -2.44 -4.05 -1.57
CA LYS A 137 -3.59 -4.86 -1.94
C LYS A 137 -4.11 -4.52 -3.34
N ILE A 138 -4.20 -3.23 -3.69
CA ILE A 138 -4.62 -2.80 -5.04
C ILE A 138 -3.72 -3.44 -6.09
N TYR A 139 -2.40 -3.27 -5.99
CA TYR A 139 -1.49 -3.84 -6.98
C TYR A 139 -1.40 -5.36 -6.94
N TYR A 140 -1.64 -5.98 -5.78
CA TYR A 140 -1.84 -7.42 -5.68
C TYR A 140 -3.02 -7.82 -6.57
N ASP A 141 -4.23 -7.34 -6.27
CA ASP A 141 -5.47 -7.69 -6.97
C ASP A 141 -5.34 -7.44 -8.48
N GLU A 142 -4.78 -6.29 -8.86
CA GLU A 142 -4.54 -5.91 -10.27
C GLU A 142 -3.58 -6.86 -10.98
N THR A 143 -2.51 -7.32 -10.32
CA THR A 143 -1.58 -8.29 -10.91
C THR A 143 -2.32 -9.57 -11.31
N LEU A 144 -3.20 -10.09 -10.45
CA LEU A 144 -3.97 -11.30 -10.78
C LEU A 144 -5.01 -11.01 -11.86
N ALA A 145 -5.77 -9.92 -11.72
CA ALA A 145 -6.84 -9.56 -12.64
C ALA A 145 -6.32 -9.34 -14.06
N TYR A 146 -5.27 -8.53 -14.23
CA TYR A 146 -4.69 -8.25 -15.53
C TYR A 146 -4.01 -9.48 -16.14
N TYR A 147 -3.33 -10.31 -15.33
CA TYR A 147 -2.77 -11.56 -15.86
C TYR A 147 -3.87 -12.47 -16.41
N ASN A 148 -4.95 -12.66 -15.66
CA ASN A 148 -6.08 -13.50 -16.08
C ASN A 148 -6.82 -12.91 -17.31
N ALA A 149 -6.82 -11.59 -17.47
CA ALA A 149 -7.41 -10.90 -18.62
C ALA A 149 -6.48 -10.83 -19.85
N GLY A 150 -5.27 -11.41 -19.80
CA GLY A 150 -4.29 -11.33 -20.89
C GLY A 150 -3.62 -9.97 -21.06
N LYS A 151 -3.82 -9.04 -20.11
CA LYS A 151 -3.24 -7.69 -20.07
C LYS A 151 -1.86 -7.73 -19.43
N TYR A 152 -0.91 -8.36 -20.12
CA TYR A 152 0.38 -8.68 -19.51
C TYR A 152 1.27 -7.47 -19.25
N SER A 153 1.15 -6.37 -20.02
CA SER A 153 1.88 -5.12 -19.75
C SER A 153 1.45 -4.51 -18.41
N GLU A 154 0.15 -4.48 -18.16
CA GLU A 154 -0.50 -3.97 -16.96
C GLU A 154 -0.24 -4.87 -15.75
N ALA A 155 -0.29 -6.19 -15.94
CA ALA A 155 0.06 -7.17 -14.92
C ALA A 155 1.53 -7.00 -14.48
N GLY A 156 2.45 -6.85 -15.45
CA GLY A 156 3.86 -6.63 -15.18
C GLY A 156 4.13 -5.31 -14.46
N GLY A 157 3.45 -4.24 -14.86
CA GLY A 157 3.57 -2.95 -14.18
C GLY A 157 3.03 -2.99 -12.75
N SER A 158 1.87 -3.60 -12.54
CA SER A 158 1.27 -3.75 -11.21
C SER A 158 2.16 -4.59 -10.29
N LEU A 159 2.72 -5.69 -10.80
CA LEU A 159 3.68 -6.53 -10.09
C LEU A 159 4.92 -5.73 -9.68
N GLN A 160 5.48 -4.93 -10.59
CA GLN A 160 6.65 -4.09 -10.32
C GLN A 160 6.38 -3.10 -9.19
N VAL A 161 5.25 -2.37 -9.25
CA VAL A 161 4.93 -1.44 -8.18
C VAL A 161 4.79 -2.16 -6.84
N LEU A 162 4.06 -3.28 -6.78
CA LEU A 162 3.91 -4.06 -5.56
C LEU A 162 5.26 -4.51 -4.99
N MET A 163 6.16 -5.00 -5.85
CA MET A 163 7.49 -5.47 -5.43
C MET A 163 8.39 -4.33 -4.95
N ALA A 164 8.18 -3.11 -5.43
CA ALA A 164 8.94 -1.93 -5.04
C ALA A 164 8.44 -1.28 -3.73
N LEU A 165 7.23 -1.62 -3.26
CA LEU A 165 6.71 -1.10 -1.99
C LEU A 165 7.59 -1.51 -0.80
N SER A 166 7.65 -0.64 0.21
CA SER A 166 8.42 -0.92 1.44
C SER A 166 7.85 -2.14 2.18
N ASN A 167 8.67 -3.18 2.31
CA ASN A 167 8.34 -4.42 3.00
C ASN A 167 8.43 -4.33 4.53
N LYS A 168 8.67 -3.13 5.10
CA LYS A 168 8.75 -2.93 6.55
C LYS A 168 7.45 -3.28 7.28
N TYR A 169 6.33 -3.29 6.56
CA TYR A 169 5.01 -3.67 7.07
C TYR A 169 4.71 -5.11 6.68
N GLN A 170 4.39 -5.95 7.68
CA GLN A 170 4.19 -7.38 7.50
C GLN A 170 3.12 -7.71 6.44
N ALA A 171 2.01 -6.97 6.42
CA ALA A 171 0.95 -7.17 5.45
C ALA A 171 1.41 -6.87 4.00
N VAL A 172 2.22 -5.83 3.79
CA VAL A 172 2.83 -5.54 2.48
C VAL A 172 3.75 -6.69 2.06
N ALA A 173 4.63 -7.15 2.94
CA ALA A 173 5.52 -8.28 2.67
C ALA A 173 4.74 -9.58 2.33
N SER A 174 3.58 -9.79 2.98
CA SER A 174 2.71 -10.93 2.66
C SER A 174 2.14 -10.85 1.25
N TYR A 175 1.70 -9.67 0.79
CA TYR A 175 1.25 -9.49 -0.60
C TYR A 175 2.38 -9.71 -1.60
N GLN A 176 3.58 -9.20 -1.32
CA GLN A 176 4.77 -9.43 -2.15
C GLN A 176 5.10 -10.92 -2.26
N GLU A 177 5.04 -11.68 -1.16
CA GLU A 177 5.27 -13.13 -1.19
C GLU A 177 4.26 -13.85 -2.08
N LYS A 178 2.98 -13.50 -1.98
CA LYS A 178 1.90 -14.14 -2.75
C LYS A 178 2.03 -13.96 -4.27
N VAL A 179 2.65 -12.88 -4.74
CA VAL A 179 2.80 -12.60 -6.18
C VAL A 179 4.09 -13.12 -6.80
N LYS A 180 5.05 -13.62 -6.02
CA LYS A 180 6.32 -14.12 -6.55
C LYS A 180 6.14 -15.16 -7.67
N GLY A 181 5.14 -16.03 -7.54
CA GLY A 181 4.81 -17.04 -8.56
C GLY A 181 4.30 -16.47 -9.90
N TYR A 182 3.95 -15.19 -9.96
CA TYR A 182 3.51 -14.51 -11.19
C TYR A 182 4.64 -13.86 -11.96
N GLN A 183 5.80 -13.60 -11.34
CA GLN A 183 6.90 -12.90 -12.00
C GLN A 183 7.33 -13.60 -13.30
N GLN A 184 7.63 -14.90 -13.21
CA GLN A 184 8.06 -15.67 -14.37
C GLN A 184 6.92 -15.92 -15.37
N LYS A 185 5.69 -16.10 -14.87
CA LYS A 185 4.50 -16.28 -15.71
C LYS A 185 4.21 -15.06 -16.58
N ILE A 186 4.28 -13.87 -16.00
CA ILE A 186 4.08 -12.61 -16.70
C ILE A 186 5.21 -12.41 -17.71
N ALA A 187 6.48 -12.58 -17.31
CA ALA A 187 7.61 -12.42 -18.22
C ALA A 187 7.52 -13.35 -19.45
N THR A 188 7.16 -14.63 -19.24
CA THR A 188 6.94 -15.57 -20.36
C THR A 188 5.81 -15.11 -21.27
N ALA A 189 4.66 -14.70 -20.72
CA ALA A 189 3.52 -14.26 -21.51
C ALA A 189 3.80 -12.98 -22.30
N GLN A 190 4.49 -12.00 -21.69
CA GLN A 190 4.90 -10.76 -22.35
C GLN A 190 5.83 -11.02 -23.54
N ASN A 191 6.84 -11.89 -23.36
CA ASN A 191 7.78 -12.23 -24.43
C ASN A 191 7.10 -12.95 -25.60
N GLN A 192 6.09 -13.78 -25.31
CA GLN A 192 5.28 -14.42 -26.36
C GLN A 192 4.44 -13.39 -27.14
N SER A 193 3.79 -12.45 -26.46
CA SER A 193 3.05 -11.36 -27.10
C SER A 193 3.96 -10.47 -27.97
N GLN A 194 5.13 -10.09 -27.46
CA GLN A 194 6.08 -9.26 -28.21
C GLN A 194 6.62 -9.96 -29.46
N ALA A 195 6.88 -11.27 -29.39
CA ALA A 195 7.33 -12.05 -30.54
C ALA A 195 6.26 -12.06 -31.65
N ALA A 196 4.98 -12.21 -31.29
CA ALA A 196 3.87 -12.16 -32.25
C ALA A 196 3.72 -10.79 -32.93
N GLU A 197 3.88 -9.69 -32.17
CA GLU A 197 3.85 -8.34 -32.74
C GLU A 197 5.03 -8.07 -33.68
N THR A 198 6.22 -8.57 -33.34
CA THR A 198 7.44 -8.38 -34.14
C THR A 198 7.40 -9.17 -35.45
N SER A 199 6.73 -10.33 -35.48
CA SER A 199 6.47 -11.07 -36.73
C SER A 199 5.51 -10.34 -37.69
N SER A 200 4.77 -9.34 -37.20
CA SER A 200 3.75 -8.61 -37.95
C SER A 200 4.22 -7.22 -38.43
N ALA A 201 5.35 -6.71 -37.89
CA ALA A 201 5.82 -5.36 -38.12
C ALA A 201 7.23 -5.34 -38.73
N ASN A 202 7.37 -4.73 -39.89
CA ASN A 202 8.65 -4.55 -40.61
C ASN A 202 9.57 -3.47 -39.97
N TYR A 203 9.43 -3.20 -38.68
CA TYR A 203 10.07 -2.06 -38.01
C TYR A 203 11.06 -2.49 -36.94
N LYS A 204 12.32 -2.07 -37.13
CA LYS A 204 13.38 -2.10 -36.12
C LYS A 204 13.05 -1.13 -34.98
N ALA A 205 12.53 -1.65 -33.87
CA ALA A 205 12.57 -0.96 -32.59
C ALA A 205 14.05 -0.87 -32.13
N SER A 206 14.74 0.21 -32.51
CA SER A 206 16.11 0.48 -32.06
C SER A 206 16.09 1.32 -30.78
N SER A 207 16.32 0.61 -29.67
CA SER A 207 16.84 1.02 -28.35
C SER A 207 16.62 2.47 -27.87
N GLY A 208 15.73 2.65 -26.90
CA GLY A 208 15.69 3.83 -26.01
C GLY A 208 14.28 4.41 -25.76
N TYR A 209 13.35 4.21 -26.70
CA TYR A 209 12.02 4.83 -26.68
C TYR A 209 10.86 3.82 -26.55
N THR A 210 11.13 2.59 -26.10
CA THR A 210 10.12 1.53 -25.96
C THR A 210 8.90 2.00 -25.15
N ASN A 211 9.13 2.59 -23.98
CA ASN A 211 8.06 3.13 -23.12
C ASN A 211 7.33 4.30 -23.77
N ALA A 212 8.05 5.23 -24.40
CA ALA A 212 7.44 6.39 -25.05
C ALA A 212 6.56 5.98 -26.23
N ARG A 213 7.00 5.03 -27.04
CA ARG A 213 6.22 4.48 -28.16
C ARG A 213 5.04 3.63 -27.71
N SER A 214 5.10 3.07 -26.50
CA SER A 214 4.01 2.33 -25.89
C SER A 214 3.02 3.23 -25.15
N SER A 215 3.40 4.48 -24.86
CA SER A 215 2.61 5.41 -24.05
C SER A 215 1.36 5.87 -24.79
N LYS A 216 0.22 5.82 -24.10
CA LYS A 216 -1.05 6.37 -24.62
C LYS A 216 -0.98 7.90 -24.70
N ILE A 217 -0.39 8.54 -23.69
CA ILE A 217 -0.19 10.01 -23.66
C ILE A 217 0.69 10.45 -24.82
N VAL A 218 1.91 9.93 -24.94
CA VAL A 218 2.86 10.34 -26.00
C VAL A 218 2.27 10.05 -27.38
N SER A 219 1.62 8.89 -27.56
CA SER A 219 0.95 8.54 -28.83
C SER A 219 -0.16 9.54 -29.19
N SER A 220 -1.02 9.89 -28.23
CA SER A 220 -2.13 10.84 -28.44
C SER A 220 -1.62 12.24 -28.76
N THR A 221 -0.58 12.71 -28.06
CA THR A 221 0.04 14.02 -28.31
C THR A 221 0.66 14.05 -29.71
N TYR A 222 1.46 13.05 -30.09
CA TYR A 222 2.08 12.99 -31.42
C TYR A 222 1.03 12.95 -32.54
N ALA A 223 -0.02 12.14 -32.39
CA ALA A 223 -1.10 12.07 -33.35
C ALA A 223 -1.85 13.40 -33.49
N SER A 224 -2.10 14.10 -32.38
CA SER A 224 -2.76 15.41 -32.41
C SER A 224 -1.94 16.49 -33.13
N GLN A 225 -0.61 16.40 -33.08
CA GLN A 225 0.30 17.38 -33.69
C GLN A 225 0.58 17.09 -35.17
N THR A 226 0.61 15.82 -35.56
CA THR A 226 1.12 15.39 -36.87
C THR A 226 0.09 14.71 -37.75
N GLY A 227 -1.05 14.27 -37.20
CA GLY A 227 -2.02 13.42 -37.87
C GLY A 227 -1.55 11.98 -38.13
N ASN A 228 -0.37 11.58 -37.62
CA ASN A 228 0.25 10.29 -37.89
C ASN A 228 0.39 9.42 -36.63
N SER A 229 0.57 8.11 -36.83
CA SER A 229 0.89 7.18 -35.74
C SER A 229 2.31 7.39 -35.23
N ILE A 230 2.52 7.30 -33.91
CA ILE A 230 3.86 7.36 -33.31
C ILE A 230 4.76 6.21 -33.77
N SER A 231 4.19 5.11 -34.27
CA SER A 231 4.97 3.98 -34.80
C SER A 231 5.85 4.36 -35.98
N SER A 232 5.47 5.35 -36.79
CA SER A 232 6.27 5.87 -37.90
C SER A 232 7.20 7.02 -37.51
N ALA A 233 7.12 7.51 -36.27
CA ALA A 233 7.93 8.65 -35.82
C ALA A 233 9.42 8.29 -35.73
N THR A 234 10.30 9.20 -36.16
CA THR A 234 11.73 9.13 -35.87
C THR A 234 12.02 9.28 -34.38
N ASN A 235 13.18 8.82 -33.91
CA ASN A 235 13.56 8.97 -32.50
C ASN A 235 13.64 10.45 -32.07
N SER A 236 14.05 11.35 -32.97
CA SER A 236 14.05 12.80 -32.70
C SER A 236 12.64 13.31 -32.44
N GLN A 237 11.66 12.91 -33.26
CA GLN A 237 10.26 13.32 -33.08
C GLN A 237 9.67 12.78 -31.77
N VAL A 238 9.95 11.51 -31.43
CA VAL A 238 9.48 10.95 -30.14
C VAL A 238 10.11 11.71 -28.96
N SER A 239 11.40 12.04 -29.03
CA SER A 239 12.10 12.81 -28.00
C SER A 239 11.45 14.18 -27.78
N SER A 240 11.12 14.89 -28.87
CA SER A 240 10.45 16.19 -28.81
C SER A 240 9.11 16.10 -28.08
N VAL A 241 8.26 15.12 -28.41
CA VAL A 241 6.96 14.95 -27.73
C VAL A 241 7.14 14.59 -26.26
N VAL A 242 8.09 13.71 -25.92
CA VAL A 242 8.37 13.34 -24.52
C VAL A 242 8.74 14.55 -23.66
N ALA A 243 9.52 15.49 -24.22
CA ALA A 243 9.89 16.72 -23.53
C ALA A 243 8.68 17.64 -23.23
N GLU A 244 7.59 17.53 -23.99
CA GLU A 244 6.37 18.31 -23.78
C GLU A 244 5.43 17.68 -22.75
N VAL A 245 5.45 16.35 -22.61
CA VAL A 245 4.57 15.61 -21.70
C VAL A 245 5.25 15.24 -20.39
N THR A 246 5.94 16.21 -19.76
CA THR A 246 6.55 16.03 -18.44
C THR A 246 6.22 17.19 -17.51
N ASN A 247 6.11 16.92 -16.21
CA ASN A 247 5.89 17.96 -15.20
C ASN A 247 6.41 17.52 -13.82
N ASP A 248 7.65 17.88 -13.50
CA ASP A 248 8.33 17.44 -12.27
C ASP A 248 7.67 17.91 -10.98
N GLN A 249 7.05 19.10 -11.00
CA GLN A 249 6.33 19.64 -9.84
C GLN A 249 5.08 18.81 -9.52
N VAL A 250 4.30 18.47 -10.54
CA VAL A 250 3.13 17.59 -10.43
C VAL A 250 3.55 16.20 -9.98
N LEU A 251 4.60 15.63 -10.58
CA LEU A 251 5.09 14.29 -10.25
C LEU A 251 5.61 14.19 -8.81
N THR A 252 6.29 15.22 -8.32
CA THR A 252 6.78 15.27 -6.94
C THR A 252 5.62 15.20 -5.94
N LYS A 253 4.56 15.99 -6.14
CA LYS A 253 3.38 15.93 -5.27
C LYS A 253 2.60 14.63 -5.45
N PHE A 254 2.43 14.15 -6.68
CA PHE A 254 1.77 12.87 -6.96
C PHE A 254 2.44 11.71 -6.20
N ARG A 255 3.78 11.60 -6.26
CA ARG A 255 4.51 10.54 -5.53
C ARG A 255 4.37 10.70 -4.01
N ALA A 256 4.40 11.93 -3.51
CA ALA A 256 4.24 12.20 -2.08
C ALA A 256 2.86 11.78 -1.55
N VAL A 257 1.78 12.00 -2.32
CA VAL A 257 0.41 11.65 -1.88
C VAL A 257 0.02 10.19 -2.12
N THR A 258 0.66 9.51 -3.08
CA THR A 258 0.38 8.10 -3.39
C THR A 258 1.29 7.14 -2.66
N GLY A 259 2.54 7.52 -2.38
CA GLY A 259 3.56 6.60 -1.90
C GLY A 259 4.04 5.60 -2.96
N ILE A 260 3.70 5.79 -4.24
CA ILE A 260 4.22 4.96 -5.34
C ILE A 260 5.72 5.25 -5.51
N PRO A 261 6.60 4.24 -5.36
CA PRO A 261 8.04 4.42 -5.51
C PRO A 261 8.41 4.64 -6.97
N GLN A 262 9.44 5.45 -7.18
CA GLN A 262 10.11 5.58 -8.47
C GLN A 262 11.26 4.59 -8.55
N GLU A 263 11.27 3.76 -9.59
CA GLU A 263 12.33 2.81 -9.88
C GLU A 263 13.19 3.26 -11.07
N ALA A 264 14.43 2.77 -11.13
CA ALA A 264 15.25 2.93 -12.32
C ALA A 264 14.57 2.26 -13.52
N GLY A 265 14.43 2.98 -14.63
CA GLY A 265 13.70 2.50 -15.81
C GLY A 265 12.23 2.97 -15.87
N ASP A 266 11.72 3.61 -14.81
CA ASP A 266 10.43 4.31 -14.88
C ASP A 266 10.51 5.53 -15.80
N GLN A 267 9.49 5.68 -16.63
CA GLN A 267 9.23 6.88 -17.42
C GLN A 267 7.82 7.38 -17.11
N TYR A 268 7.71 8.67 -16.87
CA TYR A 268 6.48 9.34 -16.49
C TYR A 268 6.07 10.28 -17.61
N TYR A 269 4.80 10.21 -18.00
CA TYR A 269 4.22 11.13 -18.96
C TYR A 269 3.05 11.85 -18.31
N VAL A 270 3.02 13.17 -18.41
CA VAL A 270 2.04 14.02 -17.72
C VAL A 270 1.40 14.97 -18.71
N THR A 271 0.08 14.99 -18.73
CA THR A 271 -0.71 15.98 -19.46
C THR A 271 -1.73 16.62 -18.53
N LYS A 272 -1.98 17.92 -18.74
CA LYS A 272 -3.02 18.64 -18.02
C LYS A 272 -4.37 18.35 -18.70
N ILE A 273 -5.38 17.95 -17.93
CA ILE A 273 -6.76 17.74 -18.40
C ILE A 273 -7.57 19.02 -18.22
N ASP A 274 -7.51 19.60 -17.01
CA ASP A 274 -8.19 20.83 -16.62
C ASP A 274 -7.33 21.61 -15.63
N ASP A 275 -7.84 22.71 -15.09
CA ASP A 275 -7.09 23.61 -14.19
C ASP A 275 -6.47 22.95 -12.96
N SER A 276 -7.04 21.86 -12.47
CA SER A 276 -6.57 21.17 -11.28
C SER A 276 -6.23 19.71 -11.50
N THR A 277 -6.63 19.11 -12.63
CA THR A 277 -6.49 17.68 -12.88
C THR A 277 -5.46 17.37 -13.95
N TYR A 278 -4.54 16.46 -13.63
CA TYR A 278 -3.51 15.95 -14.51
C TYR A 278 -3.75 14.47 -14.82
N GLN A 279 -3.50 14.05 -16.05
CA GLN A 279 -3.32 12.66 -16.40
C GLN A 279 -1.85 12.30 -16.23
N ILE A 280 -1.57 11.17 -15.58
CA ILE A 280 -0.21 10.68 -15.39
C ILE A 280 -0.16 9.24 -15.86
N GLU A 281 0.73 8.93 -16.79
CA GLU A 281 1.03 7.58 -17.23
C GLU A 281 2.42 7.20 -16.74
N ILE A 282 2.53 6.02 -16.10
CA ILE A 282 3.80 5.49 -15.65
C ILE A 282 4.10 4.21 -16.43
N ARG A 283 5.17 4.22 -17.19
CA ARG A 283 5.69 3.06 -17.93
C ARG A 283 7.02 2.63 -17.35
N HIS A 284 7.30 1.34 -17.41
CA HIS A 284 8.58 0.78 -16.97
C HIS A 284 9.08 -0.23 -18.00
N THR A 285 10.37 -0.19 -18.32
CA THR A 285 10.96 -1.17 -19.24
C THR A 285 11.10 -2.51 -18.54
N SER A 286 10.56 -3.60 -19.10
CA SER A 286 10.64 -4.91 -18.46
C SER A 286 12.08 -5.30 -18.13
N PRO A 287 12.36 -5.80 -16.91
CA PRO A 287 13.71 -6.22 -16.51
C PRO A 287 14.21 -7.40 -17.34
N ASP A 288 13.31 -8.19 -17.90
CA ASP A 288 13.63 -9.39 -18.68
C ASP A 288 13.76 -9.11 -20.18
N ASN A 289 13.22 -7.99 -20.68
CA ASN A 289 13.23 -7.64 -22.10
C ASN A 289 13.09 -6.13 -22.34
N VAL A 290 14.13 -5.50 -22.87
CA VAL A 290 14.17 -4.05 -23.15
C VAL A 290 13.17 -3.57 -24.20
N ASN A 291 12.59 -4.49 -24.97
CA ASN A 291 11.57 -4.20 -25.97
C ASN A 291 10.14 -4.32 -25.41
N VAL A 292 9.99 -4.77 -24.16
CA VAL A 292 8.69 -4.86 -23.50
C VAL A 292 8.52 -3.66 -22.56
N SER A 293 7.41 -2.94 -22.74
CA SER A 293 6.99 -1.87 -21.85
C SER A 293 5.85 -2.34 -20.94
N ASN A 294 6.02 -2.12 -19.64
CA ASN A 294 5.03 -2.40 -18.61
C ASN A 294 4.28 -1.13 -18.23
N LEU A 295 2.95 -1.18 -18.21
CA LEU A 295 2.10 -0.10 -17.71
C LEU A 295 1.94 -0.24 -16.20
N LYS A 296 2.68 0.56 -15.42
CA LYS A 296 2.52 0.65 -13.96
C LYS A 296 1.18 1.30 -13.57
N GLY A 297 0.65 2.16 -14.44
CA GLY A 297 -0.71 2.65 -14.33
C GLY A 297 -0.95 3.94 -15.08
N MET A 298 -2.23 4.21 -15.31
CA MET A 298 -2.75 5.48 -15.79
C MET A 298 -3.55 6.12 -14.65
N TYR A 299 -3.24 7.36 -14.32
CA TYR A 299 -3.79 8.06 -13.15
C TYR A 299 -4.43 9.38 -13.55
N LYS A 300 -5.49 9.76 -12.81
CA LYS A 300 -5.99 11.13 -12.73
C LYS A 300 -5.61 11.68 -11.37
N TYR A 301 -4.86 12.78 -11.35
CA TYR A 301 -4.40 13.43 -10.13
C TYR A 301 -4.95 14.85 -10.06
N ASN A 302 -5.76 15.11 -9.03
CA ASN A 302 -6.19 16.45 -8.71
C ASN A 302 -5.16 17.14 -7.80
N TYR A 303 -4.44 18.11 -8.36
CA TYR A 303 -3.35 18.82 -7.72
C TYR A 303 -3.79 19.62 -6.49
N SER A 304 -4.99 20.17 -6.50
CA SER A 304 -5.52 21.01 -5.42
C SER A 304 -5.96 20.18 -4.20
N THR A 305 -6.61 19.04 -4.43
CA THR A 305 -7.19 18.20 -3.37
C THR A 305 -6.28 17.06 -2.93
N GLY A 306 -5.27 16.71 -3.73
CA GLY A 306 -4.43 15.54 -3.48
C GLY A 306 -5.06 14.21 -3.92
N LYS A 307 -6.30 14.23 -4.41
CA LYS A 307 -7.04 13.02 -4.80
C LYS A 307 -6.42 12.37 -6.03
N VAL A 308 -6.18 11.06 -5.95
CA VAL A 308 -5.64 10.25 -7.05
C VAL A 308 -6.59 9.11 -7.36
N GLN A 309 -6.96 9.01 -8.64
CA GLN A 309 -7.68 7.87 -9.18
C GLN A 309 -6.80 7.11 -10.15
N LYS A 310 -6.82 5.78 -10.11
CA LYS A 310 -6.14 4.91 -11.07
C LYS A 310 -7.17 4.30 -12.02
N ALA A 311 -6.83 4.23 -13.31
CA ALA A 311 -7.62 3.52 -14.29
C ALA A 311 -7.50 2.01 -14.07
N ASP A 312 -8.65 1.34 -14.06
CA ASP A 312 -8.75 -0.09 -14.27
C ASP A 312 -8.68 -0.35 -15.78
N GLU A 313 -7.65 -1.03 -16.23
CA GLU A 313 -7.41 -1.26 -17.65
C GLU A 313 -8.31 -2.35 -18.25
N ILE A 314 -9.07 -3.09 -17.44
CA ILE A 314 -10.11 -4.04 -17.89
C ILE A 314 -11.42 -3.30 -18.14
N THR A 315 -11.86 -2.47 -17.19
CA THR A 315 -13.19 -1.82 -17.23
C THR A 315 -13.16 -0.41 -17.83
N GLY A 316 -12.01 0.27 -17.78
CA GLY A 316 -11.85 1.68 -18.14
C GLY A 316 -12.28 2.65 -17.03
N GLU A 317 -12.75 2.15 -15.89
CA GLU A 317 -13.19 2.98 -14.76
C GLU A 317 -12.02 3.55 -13.96
N TYR A 318 -12.25 4.68 -13.28
CA TYR A 318 -11.25 5.35 -12.44
C TYR A 318 -11.58 5.20 -10.96
N VAL A 319 -10.76 4.43 -10.23
CA VAL A 319 -10.96 4.12 -8.80
C VAL A 319 -10.01 4.94 -7.92
N ASN A 320 -10.53 5.48 -6.82
CA ASN A 320 -9.74 6.28 -5.88
C ASN A 320 -8.74 5.41 -5.08
N ILE A 321 -7.46 5.80 -5.07
CA ILE A 321 -6.40 4.98 -4.44
C ILE A 321 -5.86 5.55 -3.13
N ASN A 322 -6.00 6.85 -2.85
CA ASN A 322 -5.52 7.48 -1.61
C ASN A 322 -6.63 8.08 -0.74
#